data_AF-A0A150AL75-F1
#
_entry.id   AF-A0A150AL75-F1
#
_cell.length_a   1.000
_cell.length_b   1.000
_cell.length_c   1.000
_cell.angle_alpha   90.00
_cell.angle_beta   90.00
_cell.angle_gamma   90.00
#
_symmetry.space_group_name_H-M   'P 1'
#
loop_
_entity.id
_entity.type
_entity.pdbx_description
1 polymer ?
#
loop_
_entity_poly.entity_id
_entity_poly.type
_entity_poly.pdbx_seq_one_letter_code
_entity_poly.pdbx_strand_id
1 'polypeptide(L)'
;MKKRILILLLTLTFQLSFAQDGEFEIQENGLIYGESTMTKLKTIVDSLNLKFKVCDIDKRFNSNYQIFGHKVKLYKKKVKEAKIDIENNISLEEFQKKYPKAIITKNILIVRYDYKNIEGEDVVDFNEVNVNNRFNFELRFWGEPEKYKVENLSNWLFKHNEKTTYSEESISAFYFPSKMESKELPKSYSQMISYSDCLIDTTTTKFKKGADYGWHEGLPEDWKKQSIENQEKLLNTLRNTRVMGGCSADDSPRRHAVNIAMVSAETYKWEIFLKAHLDVMNDSFERFSDASYAWGQRKTYIKELEELNINVLDLIIGISLQINNPSENHYFGKIRRIGRALSETKNKEEVESQLFTMIEDGELDLYNRVMMYYIVVNYIHNQTEEAEKNRLNKRLKKSIKGLPKEII
;
A
#
# COMPACT_ATOMS: atom_id res chain seq x y z
N MET A 1 2.30 53.01 32.93
CA MET A 1 1.06 52.23 32.66
C MET A 1 0.90 51.78 31.20
N LYS A 2 1.17 52.62 30.18
CA LYS A 2 0.97 52.25 28.75
C LYS A 2 1.77 51.03 28.25
N LYS A 3 2.98 50.77 28.77
CA LYS A 3 3.78 49.57 28.40
C LYS A 3 3.30 48.25 29.01
N ARG A 4 2.56 48.28 30.13
CA ARG A 4 2.05 47.04 30.77
C ARG A 4 0.73 46.57 30.14
N ILE A 5 -0.07 47.48 29.57
CA ILE A 5 -1.29 47.15 28.83
C ILE A 5 -0.95 46.52 27.47
N LEU A 6 0.12 46.96 26.81
CA LEU A 6 0.55 46.41 25.52
C LEU A 6 1.05 44.95 25.64
N ILE A 7 1.70 44.60 26.76
CA ILE A 7 2.18 43.24 27.02
C ILE A 7 1.01 42.30 27.35
N LEU A 8 -0.03 42.78 28.05
CA LEU A 8 -1.23 41.99 28.32
C LEU A 8 -2.05 41.70 27.06
N LEU A 9 -2.11 42.66 26.12
CA LEU A 9 -2.76 42.49 24.81
C LEU A 9 -1.98 41.53 23.88
N LEU A 10 -0.65 41.48 23.97
CA LEU A 10 0.18 40.53 23.22
C LEU A 10 0.14 39.10 23.79
N THR A 11 -0.14 38.92 25.09
CA THR A 11 -0.35 37.59 25.68
C THR A 11 -1.75 37.03 25.42
N LEU A 12 -2.76 37.89 25.18
CA LEU A 12 -4.12 37.46 24.83
C LEU A 12 -4.28 37.09 23.35
N THR A 13 -3.41 37.56 22.45
CA THR A 13 -3.43 37.17 21.03
C THR A 13 -2.73 35.83 20.75
N PHE A 14 -1.99 35.26 21.71
CA PHE A 14 -1.42 33.91 21.58
C PHE A 14 -2.37 32.78 22.01
N GLN A 15 -3.52 33.07 22.62
CA GLN A 15 -4.52 32.06 22.98
C GLN A 15 -5.67 31.90 21.97
N LEU A 16 -5.61 32.62 20.84
CA LEU A 16 -6.46 32.39 19.67
C LEU A 16 -5.66 31.94 18.45
N SER A 17 -4.54 31.26 18.67
CA SER A 17 -4.14 30.24 17.69
C SER A 17 -5.19 29.16 17.83
N PHE A 18 -6.13 29.09 16.88
CA PHE A 18 -6.89 27.88 16.63
C PHE A 18 -5.87 26.74 16.55
N ALA A 19 -5.71 26.01 17.66
CA ALA A 19 -5.16 24.68 17.62
C ALA A 19 -6.00 23.97 16.57
N GLN A 20 -5.36 23.57 15.49
CA GLN A 20 -5.99 22.94 14.33
C GLN A 20 -7.05 21.95 14.83
N ASP A 21 -8.32 22.24 14.53
CA ASP A 21 -9.40 21.27 14.67
C ASP A 21 -8.89 19.96 14.06
N GLY A 22 -9.07 18.85 14.80
CA GLY A 22 -8.69 17.54 14.30
C GLY A 22 -9.32 17.31 12.92
N GLU A 23 -8.61 16.59 12.05
CA GLU A 23 -9.07 16.25 10.69
C GLU A 23 -10.52 15.75 10.64
N PHE A 24 -10.97 15.05 11.69
CA PHE A 24 -12.38 14.75 11.95
C PHE A 24 -12.77 15.09 13.40
N GLU A 25 -14.07 15.27 13.62
CA GLU A 25 -14.65 15.44 14.95
C GLU A 25 -14.40 14.18 15.80
N ILE A 26 -13.76 14.38 16.95
CA ILE A 26 -13.53 13.31 17.94
C ILE A 26 -14.72 13.28 18.90
N GLN A 27 -15.32 12.11 19.03
CA GLN A 27 -16.46 11.87 19.91
C GLN A 27 -16.00 11.73 21.37
N GLU A 28 -16.94 11.73 22.32
CA GLU A 28 -16.62 11.64 23.76
C GLU A 28 -15.80 10.39 24.14
N ASN A 29 -15.93 9.31 23.37
CA ASN A 29 -15.15 8.07 23.54
C ASN A 29 -13.72 8.15 23.00
N GLY A 30 -13.29 9.29 22.45
CA GLY A 30 -11.94 9.51 21.90
C GLY A 30 -11.72 8.96 20.48
N LEU A 31 -12.76 8.49 19.80
CA LEU A 31 -12.73 7.95 18.44
C LEU A 31 -13.47 8.88 17.46
N ILE A 32 -13.30 8.67 16.14
CA ILE A 32 -14.10 9.38 15.12
C ILE A 32 -15.53 8.83 14.98
N TYR A 33 -15.81 7.67 15.58
CA TYR A 33 -17.13 7.04 15.57
C TYR A 33 -17.73 7.02 16.98
N GLY A 34 -19.01 7.36 17.09
CA GLY A 34 -19.70 7.47 18.38
C GLY A 34 -19.92 6.11 19.05
N GLU A 35 -20.21 6.12 20.35
CA GLU A 35 -20.34 4.90 21.17
C GLU A 35 -21.43 3.94 20.65
N SER A 36 -22.59 4.46 20.24
CA SER A 36 -23.66 3.67 19.62
C SER A 36 -23.16 2.93 18.37
N THR A 37 -22.45 3.64 17.49
CA THR A 37 -21.88 3.07 16.26
C THR A 37 -20.87 1.97 16.57
N MET A 38 -19.94 2.24 17.51
CA MET A 38 -18.92 1.26 17.91
C MET A 38 -19.52 0.01 18.57
N THR A 39 -20.60 0.16 19.34
CA THR A 39 -21.32 -0.97 19.96
C THR A 39 -21.96 -1.87 18.91
N LYS A 40 -22.59 -1.28 17.88
CA LYS A 40 -23.14 -2.04 16.74
C LYS A 40 -22.04 -2.78 15.99
N LEU A 41 -20.92 -2.11 15.69
CA LEU A 41 -19.79 -2.72 15.00
C LEU A 41 -19.20 -3.89 15.79
N LYS A 42 -19.04 -3.75 17.11
CA LYS A 42 -18.58 -4.85 18.00
C LYS A 42 -19.48 -6.09 17.87
N THR A 43 -20.79 -5.90 17.87
CA THR A 43 -21.76 -7.00 17.71
C THR A 43 -21.60 -7.73 16.36
N ILE A 44 -21.36 -6.98 15.29
CA ILE A 44 -21.09 -7.56 13.96
C ILE A 44 -19.77 -8.33 13.97
N VAL A 45 -18.71 -7.73 14.53
CA VAL A 45 -17.38 -8.33 14.63
C VAL A 45 -17.39 -9.63 15.42
N ASP A 46 -18.10 -9.69 16.55
CA ASP A 46 -18.21 -10.91 17.34
C ASP A 46 -18.85 -12.05 16.54
N SER A 47 -19.86 -11.72 15.72
CA SER A 47 -20.47 -12.68 14.80
C SER A 47 -19.52 -13.10 13.67
N LEU A 48 -18.71 -12.17 13.16
CA LEU A 48 -17.70 -12.44 12.14
C LEU A 48 -16.56 -13.31 12.68
N ASN A 49 -16.13 -13.09 13.93
CA ASN A 49 -15.13 -13.93 14.60
C ASN A 49 -15.55 -15.39 14.68
N LEU A 50 -16.83 -15.66 14.89
CA LEU A 50 -17.36 -17.02 14.83
C LEU A 50 -17.32 -17.58 13.41
N LYS A 51 -17.62 -16.76 12.39
CA LYS A 51 -17.49 -17.15 10.97
C LYS A 51 -16.03 -17.34 10.55
N PHE A 52 -15.05 -16.61 11.12
CA PHE A 52 -13.63 -16.78 10.79
C PHE A 52 -13.08 -18.16 11.14
N LYS A 53 -13.66 -18.81 12.16
CA LYS A 53 -13.31 -20.20 12.49
C LYS A 53 -13.63 -21.18 11.35
N VAL A 54 -14.45 -20.76 10.37
CA VAL A 54 -14.86 -21.57 9.21
C VAL A 54 -14.57 -20.90 7.86
N CYS A 55 -13.87 -19.75 7.80
CA CYS A 55 -13.40 -19.20 6.52
C CYS A 55 -12.37 -20.13 5.87
N ASP A 56 -12.02 -19.92 4.61
CA ASP A 56 -11.06 -20.75 3.88
C ASP A 56 -9.62 -20.57 4.43
N ILE A 57 -9.37 -21.19 5.59
CA ILE A 57 -8.08 -21.19 6.30
C ILE A 57 -7.03 -22.00 5.53
N ASP A 58 -7.47 -22.80 4.56
CA ASP A 58 -6.62 -23.69 3.78
C ASP A 58 -6.22 -23.12 2.43
N LYS A 59 -6.77 -21.95 2.03
CA LYS A 59 -6.33 -21.23 0.85
C LYS A 59 -4.81 -21.01 0.91
N ARG A 60 -4.14 -21.38 -0.18
CA ARG A 60 -2.70 -21.22 -0.36
C ARG A 60 -2.41 -20.02 -1.24
N PHE A 61 -1.51 -19.18 -0.76
CA PHE A 61 -1.06 -18.00 -1.49
C PHE A 61 0.39 -18.19 -1.92
N ASN A 62 0.69 -17.67 -3.10
CA ASN A 62 2.00 -17.75 -3.70
C ASN A 62 2.61 -16.35 -3.77
N SER A 63 3.91 -16.26 -3.49
CA SER A 63 4.66 -15.01 -3.62
C SER A 63 4.60 -14.49 -5.05
N ASN A 64 4.87 -13.20 -5.25
CA ASN A 64 5.17 -12.72 -6.59
C ASN A 64 6.34 -13.49 -7.22
N TYR A 65 6.32 -13.59 -8.54
CA TYR A 65 7.43 -14.17 -9.28
C TYR A 65 8.65 -13.30 -9.12
N GLN A 66 9.78 -13.91 -8.77
CA GLN A 66 11.02 -13.21 -8.51
C GLN A 66 12.25 -14.01 -8.97
N ILE A 67 13.35 -13.29 -9.22
CA ILE A 67 14.63 -13.89 -9.61
C ILE A 67 15.79 -12.93 -9.31
N PHE A 68 16.98 -13.48 -9.08
CA PHE A 68 18.22 -12.71 -9.24
C PHE A 68 18.65 -12.67 -10.71
N GLY A 69 18.59 -11.49 -11.32
CA GLY A 69 18.96 -11.27 -12.71
C GLY A 69 19.96 -10.14 -12.88
N HIS A 70 20.04 -9.62 -14.10
CA HIS A 70 20.96 -8.55 -14.45
C HIS A 70 20.22 -7.43 -15.16
N LYS A 71 20.56 -6.18 -14.83
CA LYS A 71 20.07 -4.99 -15.53
C LYS A 71 21.09 -4.57 -16.57
N VAL A 72 20.63 -4.32 -17.78
CA VAL A 72 21.46 -3.91 -18.91
C VAL A 72 20.91 -2.61 -19.49
N LYS A 73 21.80 -1.62 -19.67
CA LYS A 73 21.50 -0.39 -20.40
C LYS A 73 22.54 -0.16 -21.48
N LEU A 74 22.09 0.12 -22.69
CA LEU A 74 22.95 0.46 -23.83
C LEU A 74 22.44 1.75 -24.46
N TYR A 75 23.37 2.65 -24.78
CA TYR A 75 23.06 3.94 -25.39
C TYR A 75 23.88 4.14 -26.67
N LYS A 76 23.34 4.91 -27.62
CA LYS A 76 24.02 5.39 -28.83
C LYS A 76 24.34 4.28 -29.85
N LYS A 77 25.63 4.06 -30.16
CA LYS A 77 26.06 3.25 -31.31
C LYS A 77 25.72 1.77 -31.10
N LYS A 78 25.32 1.12 -32.19
CA LYS A 78 25.00 -0.31 -32.26
C LYS A 78 23.75 -0.77 -31.48
N VAL A 79 22.88 0.16 -31.05
CA VAL A 79 21.61 -0.21 -30.39
C VAL A 79 20.75 -1.10 -31.29
N LYS A 80 20.64 -0.80 -32.59
CA LYS A 80 19.91 -1.65 -33.55
C LYS A 80 20.50 -3.05 -33.70
N GLU A 81 21.83 -3.18 -33.69
CA GLU A 81 22.52 -4.48 -33.73
C GLU A 81 22.25 -5.26 -32.43
N ALA A 82 22.33 -4.58 -31.29
CA ALA A 82 22.07 -5.17 -29.98
C ALA A 82 20.63 -5.65 -29.83
N LYS A 83 19.65 -4.92 -30.39
CA LYS A 83 18.25 -5.33 -30.44
C LYS A 83 18.10 -6.68 -31.14
N ILE A 84 18.68 -6.82 -32.33
CA ILE A 84 18.61 -8.06 -33.12
C ILE A 84 19.28 -9.22 -32.37
N ASP A 85 20.44 -8.99 -31.75
CA ASP A 85 21.11 -10.04 -30.99
C ASP A 85 20.30 -10.46 -29.73
N ILE A 86 19.67 -9.51 -29.04
CA ILE A 86 18.78 -9.77 -27.91
C ILE A 86 17.55 -10.57 -28.36
N GLU A 87 16.94 -10.20 -29.49
CA GLU A 87 15.82 -10.93 -30.10
C GLU A 87 16.22 -12.36 -30.51
N ASN A 88 17.49 -12.55 -30.91
CA ASN A 88 18.08 -13.87 -31.16
C ASN A 88 18.62 -14.56 -29.89
N ASN A 89 18.29 -14.05 -28.70
CA ASN A 89 18.63 -14.61 -27.40
C ASN A 89 20.15 -14.82 -27.16
N ILE A 90 20.97 -13.85 -27.57
CA ILE A 90 22.42 -13.83 -27.27
C ILE A 90 22.70 -14.05 -25.77
N SER A 91 23.76 -14.78 -25.42
CA SER A 91 24.13 -14.92 -24.00
C SER A 91 24.61 -13.57 -23.41
N LEU A 92 24.50 -13.39 -22.08
CA LEU A 92 24.98 -12.14 -21.46
C LEU A 92 26.51 -11.96 -21.63
N GLU A 93 27.27 -13.05 -21.62
CA GLU A 93 28.72 -13.04 -21.79
C GLU A 93 29.13 -12.56 -23.18
N GLU A 94 28.48 -13.11 -24.22
CA GLU A 94 28.69 -12.68 -25.60
C GLU A 94 28.21 -11.24 -25.82
N PHE A 95 27.07 -10.87 -25.22
CA PHE A 95 26.56 -9.50 -25.26
C PHE A 95 27.58 -8.52 -24.67
N GLN A 96 28.14 -8.83 -23.50
CA GLN A 96 29.15 -7.97 -22.86
C GLN A 96 30.41 -7.84 -23.71
N LYS A 97 30.85 -8.93 -24.38
CA LYS A 97 32.00 -8.92 -25.28
C LYS A 97 31.74 -8.10 -26.55
N LYS A 98 30.56 -8.23 -27.15
CA LYS A 98 30.17 -7.54 -28.38
C LYS A 98 29.84 -6.06 -28.15
N TYR A 99 29.31 -5.72 -26.98
CA TYR A 99 28.89 -4.39 -26.56
C TYR A 99 29.60 -3.93 -25.28
N PRO A 100 30.93 -3.68 -25.32
CA PRO A 100 31.72 -3.34 -24.13
C PRO A 100 31.35 -2.00 -23.47
N LYS A 101 30.50 -1.20 -24.13
CA LYS A 101 29.97 0.07 -23.58
C LYS A 101 28.60 -0.09 -22.89
N ALA A 102 28.04 -1.30 -22.86
CA ALA A 102 26.82 -1.56 -22.11
C ALA A 102 27.09 -1.42 -20.61
N ILE A 103 26.17 -0.77 -19.90
CA ILE A 103 26.17 -0.69 -18.45
C ILE A 103 25.41 -1.91 -17.95
N ILE A 104 26.12 -2.82 -17.27
CA ILE A 104 25.56 -4.06 -16.73
C ILE A 104 25.66 -4.02 -15.21
N THR A 105 24.52 -4.08 -14.53
CA THR A 105 24.43 -4.27 -13.08
C THR A 105 24.03 -5.71 -12.80
N LYS A 106 24.91 -6.47 -12.16
CA LYS A 106 24.72 -7.90 -11.91
C LYS A 106 23.97 -8.17 -10.60
N ASN A 107 23.40 -9.37 -10.50
CA ASN A 107 22.73 -9.93 -9.33
C ASN A 107 21.71 -9.02 -8.64
N ILE A 108 20.79 -8.42 -9.40
CA ILE A 108 19.70 -7.63 -8.82
C ILE A 108 18.45 -8.50 -8.61
N LEU A 109 17.68 -8.23 -7.56
CA LEU A 109 16.38 -8.85 -7.37
C LEU A 109 15.37 -8.20 -8.32
N ILE A 110 14.74 -9.01 -9.16
CA ILE A 110 13.72 -8.60 -10.12
C ILE A 110 12.41 -9.26 -9.72
N VAL A 111 11.35 -8.49 -9.59
CA VAL A 111 10.01 -8.96 -9.22
C VAL A 111 9.01 -8.58 -10.31
N ARG A 112 8.11 -9.51 -10.63
CA ARG A 112 7.03 -9.32 -11.61
C ARG A 112 5.71 -9.03 -10.90
N TYR A 113 4.94 -8.09 -11.45
CA TYR A 113 3.62 -7.70 -10.97
C TYR A 113 2.62 -7.68 -12.11
N ASP A 114 1.37 -8.01 -11.78
CA ASP A 114 0.21 -7.78 -12.63
C ASP A 114 -0.72 -6.81 -11.92
N TYR A 115 -1.14 -5.76 -12.61
CA TYR A 115 -2.12 -4.82 -12.07
C TYR A 115 -2.91 -4.13 -13.17
N LYS A 116 -4.03 -3.49 -12.80
CA LYS A 116 -4.78 -2.61 -13.70
C LYS A 116 -4.37 -1.15 -13.47
N ASN A 117 -4.06 -0.43 -14.55
CA ASN A 117 -3.77 1.00 -14.47
C ASN A 117 -5.06 1.82 -14.22
N ILE A 118 -4.91 3.14 -14.15
CA ILE A 118 -6.04 4.07 -13.89
C ILE A 118 -7.11 4.00 -14.99
N GLU A 119 -6.70 3.63 -16.21
CA GLU A 119 -7.59 3.44 -17.37
C GLU A 119 -8.24 2.04 -17.38
N GLY A 120 -7.89 1.17 -16.42
CA GLY A 120 -8.41 -0.19 -16.29
C GLY A 120 -7.69 -1.23 -17.16
N GLU A 121 -6.63 -0.83 -17.87
CA GLU A 121 -5.84 -1.69 -18.73
C GLU A 121 -4.93 -2.61 -17.92
N ASP A 122 -4.75 -3.84 -18.39
CA ASP A 122 -3.82 -4.79 -17.78
C ASP A 122 -2.36 -4.39 -18.07
N VAL A 123 -1.59 -4.28 -16.99
CA VAL A 123 -0.17 -3.95 -17.00
C VAL A 123 0.62 -5.09 -16.37
N VAL A 124 1.67 -5.52 -17.06
CA VAL A 124 2.71 -6.40 -16.52
C VAL A 124 3.95 -5.57 -16.27
N ASP A 125 4.43 -5.56 -15.03
CA ASP A 125 5.58 -4.76 -14.61
C ASP A 125 6.68 -5.65 -14.05
N PHE A 126 7.92 -5.27 -14.34
CA PHE A 126 9.12 -5.93 -13.84
C PHE A 126 9.97 -4.87 -13.16
N ASN A 127 10.19 -5.01 -11.86
CA ASN A 127 10.89 -4.01 -11.06
C ASN A 127 12.16 -4.58 -10.44
N GLU A 128 13.24 -3.81 -10.51
CA GLU A 128 14.40 -3.95 -9.65
C GLU A 128 14.00 -3.60 -8.21
N VAL A 129 14.30 -4.49 -7.26
CA VAL A 129 14.08 -4.26 -5.84
C VAL A 129 15.42 -4.05 -5.15
N ASN A 130 15.58 -2.91 -4.48
CA ASN A 130 16.78 -2.57 -3.73
C ASN A 130 16.44 -1.77 -2.47
N VAL A 131 17.02 -2.18 -1.34
CA VAL A 131 16.75 -1.59 -0.01
C VAL A 131 17.27 -0.15 0.13
N ASN A 132 18.36 0.19 -0.56
CA ASN A 132 19.10 1.44 -0.42
C ASN A 132 18.90 2.45 -1.57
N ASN A 133 18.34 2.02 -2.71
CA ASN A 133 18.16 2.87 -3.87
C ASN A 133 16.75 3.48 -3.93
N ARG A 134 16.66 4.79 -4.16
CA ARG A 134 15.38 5.50 -4.33
C ARG A 134 14.82 5.40 -5.75
N PHE A 135 15.63 4.96 -6.71
CA PHE A 135 15.24 4.85 -8.12
C PHE A 135 15.37 3.40 -8.58
N ASN A 136 14.25 2.70 -8.61
CA ASN A 136 14.17 1.35 -9.12
C ASN A 136 14.08 1.39 -10.65
N PHE A 137 14.86 0.54 -11.30
CA PHE A 137 14.70 0.32 -12.73
C PHE A 137 13.48 -0.56 -12.98
N GLU A 138 12.64 -0.16 -13.93
CA GLU A 138 11.37 -0.82 -14.21
C GLU A 138 11.14 -1.00 -15.72
N LEU A 139 10.46 -2.08 -16.09
CA LEU A 139 9.96 -2.32 -17.44
C LEU A 139 8.47 -2.68 -17.37
N ARG A 140 7.62 -1.71 -17.72
CA ARG A 140 6.15 -1.87 -17.78
C ARG A 140 5.65 -2.16 -19.18
N PHE A 141 4.76 -3.12 -19.34
CA PHE A 141 4.16 -3.48 -20.62
C PHE A 141 2.64 -3.51 -20.48
N TRP A 142 1.94 -2.98 -21.48
CA TRP A 142 0.47 -2.92 -21.53
C TRP A 142 -0.03 -3.45 -22.89
N GLY A 143 -1.30 -3.84 -22.94
CA GLY A 143 -2.00 -4.26 -24.16
C GLY A 143 -1.90 -5.75 -24.54
N GLU A 144 -0.82 -6.45 -24.15
CA GLU A 144 -0.63 -7.88 -24.46
C GLU A 144 -0.01 -8.66 -23.28
N PRO A 145 -0.70 -8.75 -22.12
CA PRO A 145 -0.14 -9.34 -20.89
C PRO A 145 0.29 -10.80 -21.06
N GLU A 146 -0.38 -11.55 -21.93
CA GLU A 146 -0.08 -12.96 -22.25
C GLU A 146 1.35 -13.18 -22.76
N LYS A 147 1.94 -12.21 -23.48
CA LYS A 147 3.33 -12.29 -23.96
C LYS A 147 4.35 -12.24 -22.82
N TYR A 148 3.97 -11.69 -21.68
CA TYR A 148 4.84 -11.46 -20.52
C TYR A 148 4.54 -12.41 -19.36
N LYS A 149 3.83 -13.51 -19.64
CA LYS A 149 3.73 -14.66 -18.73
C LYS A 149 5.09 -15.34 -18.60
N VAL A 150 5.40 -15.84 -17.40
CA VAL A 150 6.73 -16.37 -17.05
C VAL A 150 7.15 -17.53 -17.96
N GLU A 151 6.20 -18.36 -18.38
CA GLU A 151 6.42 -19.46 -19.33
C GLU A 151 6.83 -19.01 -20.73
N ASN A 152 6.48 -17.79 -21.13
CA ASN A 152 6.73 -17.21 -22.45
C ASN A 152 7.97 -16.32 -22.49
N LEU A 153 8.57 -16.00 -21.33
CA LEU A 153 9.74 -15.15 -21.25
C LEU A 153 10.99 -15.86 -21.81
N SER A 154 11.74 -15.13 -22.63
CA SER A 154 13.12 -15.49 -22.98
C SER A 154 14.08 -15.12 -21.84
N ASN A 155 15.38 -15.37 -22.02
CA ASN A 155 16.39 -14.87 -21.07
C ASN A 155 16.48 -13.34 -21.08
N TRP A 156 15.92 -12.66 -22.08
CA TRP A 156 15.88 -11.21 -22.15
C TRP A 156 14.46 -10.68 -22.07
N LEU A 157 14.32 -9.56 -21.37
CA LEU A 157 13.16 -8.70 -21.41
C LEU A 157 13.64 -7.27 -21.60
N PHE A 158 13.16 -6.57 -22.62
CA PHE A 158 13.74 -5.27 -22.97
C PHE A 158 12.74 -4.28 -23.56
N LYS A 159 13.11 -3.00 -23.47
CA LYS A 159 12.53 -1.90 -24.22
C LYS A 159 13.61 -1.24 -25.07
N HIS A 160 13.29 -1.01 -26.33
CA HIS A 160 14.08 -0.19 -27.24
C HIS A 160 13.39 1.16 -27.37
N ASN A 161 14.12 2.23 -27.08
CA ASN A 161 13.65 3.60 -27.28
C ASN A 161 14.40 4.17 -28.49
N GLU A 162 13.64 4.58 -29.50
CA GLU A 162 14.21 5.26 -30.66
C GLU A 162 14.80 6.62 -30.27
N LYS A 163 15.69 7.12 -31.12
CA LYS A 163 16.25 8.46 -30.94
C LYS A 163 15.14 9.49 -31.09
N THR A 164 15.08 10.43 -30.15
CA THR A 164 14.23 11.63 -30.24
C THR A 164 15.11 12.89 -30.23
N THR A 165 14.48 14.07 -30.31
CA THR A 165 15.17 15.34 -30.10
C THR A 165 15.67 15.52 -28.65
N TYR A 166 15.11 14.77 -27.70
CA TYR A 166 15.40 14.91 -26.26
C TYR A 166 16.21 13.74 -25.69
N SER A 167 16.30 12.61 -26.40
CA SER A 167 16.96 11.40 -25.93
C SER A 167 17.68 10.65 -27.05
N GLU A 168 18.86 10.13 -26.74
CA GLU A 168 19.55 9.22 -27.66
C GLU A 168 18.85 7.86 -27.74
N GLU A 169 19.05 7.15 -28.86
CA GLU A 169 18.60 5.77 -29.03
C GLU A 169 19.19 4.89 -27.91
N SER A 170 18.35 4.04 -27.31
CA SER A 170 18.76 3.21 -26.17
C SER A 170 18.01 1.90 -26.05
N ILE A 171 18.64 0.93 -25.40
CA ILE A 171 18.01 -0.30 -24.90
C ILE A 171 18.11 -0.31 -23.38
N SER A 172 17.00 -0.68 -22.75
CA SER A 172 16.89 -0.96 -21.32
C SER A 172 16.35 -2.37 -21.17
N ALA A 173 17.08 -3.24 -20.48
CA ALA A 173 16.74 -4.66 -20.41
C ALA A 173 17.01 -5.28 -19.04
N PHE A 174 16.25 -6.33 -18.75
CA PHE A 174 16.62 -7.36 -17.80
C PHE A 174 17.13 -8.59 -18.54
N TYR A 175 18.13 -9.23 -17.96
CA TYR A 175 18.57 -10.57 -18.31
C TYR A 175 18.26 -11.53 -17.15
N PHE A 176 17.62 -12.64 -17.47
CA PHE A 176 17.24 -13.70 -16.55
C PHE A 176 18.18 -14.90 -16.77
N PRO A 177 19.04 -15.26 -15.80
CA PRO A 177 19.93 -16.41 -15.92
C PRO A 177 19.17 -17.75 -15.83
N SER A 178 17.96 -17.74 -15.28
CA SER A 178 17.04 -18.87 -15.18
C SER A 178 15.59 -18.39 -15.29
N LYS A 179 14.62 -19.29 -15.17
CA LYS A 179 13.20 -18.90 -15.07
C LYS A 179 12.94 -18.21 -13.73
N MET A 180 11.96 -17.29 -13.72
CA MET A 180 11.47 -16.68 -12.49
C MET A 180 10.67 -17.70 -11.68
N GLU A 181 10.73 -17.60 -10.36
CA GLU A 181 10.08 -18.53 -9.44
C GLU A 181 9.09 -17.81 -8.54
N SER A 182 8.03 -18.52 -8.20
CA SER A 182 7.05 -18.14 -7.18
C SER A 182 6.99 -19.28 -6.17
N LYS A 183 6.87 -18.94 -4.88
CA LYS A 183 6.87 -19.92 -3.78
C LYS A 183 5.57 -19.82 -3.00
N GLU A 184 5.03 -20.96 -2.59
CA GLU A 184 3.93 -20.99 -1.64
C GLU A 184 4.38 -20.33 -0.32
N LEU A 185 3.56 -19.41 0.19
CA LEU A 185 3.85 -18.75 1.46
C LEU A 185 3.60 -19.71 2.62
N PRO A 186 4.43 -19.65 3.69
CA PRO A 186 4.18 -20.40 4.92
C PRO A 186 2.74 -20.25 5.41
N LYS A 187 2.20 -21.34 5.99
CA LYS A 187 0.78 -21.41 6.40
C LYS A 187 0.35 -20.24 7.28
N SER A 188 1.18 -19.82 8.22
CA SER A 188 0.91 -18.67 9.11
C SER A 188 0.64 -17.37 8.34
N TYR A 189 1.42 -17.09 7.29
CA TYR A 189 1.24 -15.90 6.46
C TYR A 189 0.02 -16.02 5.55
N SER A 190 -0.21 -17.21 4.98
CA SER A 190 -1.43 -17.47 4.22
C SER A 190 -2.69 -17.26 5.08
N GLN A 191 -2.64 -17.65 6.35
CA GLN A 191 -3.75 -17.43 7.30
C GLN A 191 -4.01 -15.94 7.57
N MET A 192 -2.97 -15.10 7.68
CA MET A 192 -3.13 -13.65 7.83
C MET A 192 -3.81 -13.01 6.61
N ILE A 193 -3.46 -13.47 5.40
CA ILE A 193 -4.10 -13.03 4.15
C ILE A 193 -5.56 -13.50 4.13
N SER A 194 -5.84 -14.78 4.41
CA SER A 194 -7.21 -15.31 4.47
C SER A 194 -8.06 -14.59 5.52
N TYR A 195 -7.48 -14.27 6.69
CA TYR A 195 -8.16 -13.51 7.74
C TYR A 195 -8.56 -12.12 7.22
N SER A 196 -7.63 -11.43 6.56
CA SER A 196 -7.85 -10.12 5.96
C SER A 196 -8.95 -10.16 4.90
N ASP A 197 -8.88 -11.12 3.98
CA ASP A 197 -9.86 -11.29 2.90
C ASP A 197 -11.27 -11.58 3.45
N CYS A 198 -11.36 -12.46 4.46
CA CYS A 198 -12.65 -12.80 5.04
C CYS A 198 -13.24 -11.61 5.83
N LEU A 199 -12.40 -10.85 6.55
CA LEU A 199 -12.85 -9.70 7.33
C LEU A 199 -13.28 -8.54 6.44
N ILE A 200 -12.57 -8.31 5.33
CA ILE A 200 -12.85 -7.24 4.39
C ILE A 200 -14.05 -7.57 3.49
N ASP A 201 -14.30 -8.86 3.24
CA ASP A 201 -15.15 -9.36 2.16
C ASP A 201 -14.71 -8.82 0.79
N THR A 202 -13.96 -9.63 0.05
CA THR A 202 -13.40 -9.21 -1.24
C THR A 202 -14.43 -9.22 -2.38
N THR A 203 -15.65 -9.73 -2.15
CA THR A 203 -16.73 -9.73 -3.16
C THR A 203 -17.49 -8.40 -3.22
N THR A 204 -17.42 -7.60 -2.15
CA THR A 204 -18.07 -6.29 -2.08
C THR A 204 -17.07 -5.16 -2.31
N THR A 205 -17.49 -4.11 -3.01
CA THR A 205 -16.71 -2.89 -3.22
C THR A 205 -17.30 -1.70 -2.46
N LYS A 206 -16.45 -0.77 -2.02
CA LYS A 206 -16.87 0.48 -1.37
C LYS A 206 -17.79 1.28 -2.28
N PHE A 207 -17.32 1.58 -3.49
CA PHE A 207 -18.13 2.22 -4.54
C PHE A 207 -18.85 1.18 -5.39
N LYS A 208 -20.02 1.53 -5.90
CA LYS A 208 -20.76 0.69 -6.84
C LYS A 208 -20.07 0.67 -8.21
N LYS A 209 -20.30 -0.40 -8.96
CA LYS A 209 -19.87 -0.48 -10.37
C LYS A 209 -20.54 0.65 -11.16
N GLY A 210 -19.76 1.43 -11.90
CA GLY A 210 -20.25 2.58 -12.67
C GLY A 210 -20.53 3.83 -11.84
N ALA A 211 -20.03 3.92 -10.60
CA ALA A 211 -20.10 5.17 -9.82
C ALA A 211 -19.41 6.34 -10.55
N ASP A 212 -20.09 7.47 -10.63
CA ASP A 212 -19.65 8.68 -11.34
C ASP A 212 -18.79 9.56 -10.44
N TYR A 213 -17.94 10.39 -11.05
CA TYR A 213 -17.25 11.44 -10.32
C TYR A 213 -18.21 12.57 -9.94
N GLY A 214 -18.10 13.05 -8.70
CA GLY A 214 -18.90 14.15 -8.19
C GLY A 214 -18.25 14.85 -7.00
N TRP A 215 -19.03 15.71 -6.35
CA TRP A 215 -18.57 16.52 -5.23
C TRP A 215 -18.94 15.86 -3.90
N HIS A 216 -18.20 16.22 -2.86
CA HIS A 216 -18.58 15.86 -1.50
C HIS A 216 -19.70 16.78 -1.00
N GLU A 217 -20.86 16.22 -0.71
CA GLU A 217 -22.04 16.97 -0.23
C GLU A 217 -22.26 16.89 1.28
N GLY A 218 -21.43 16.13 2.01
CA GLY A 218 -21.60 15.91 3.44
C GLY A 218 -22.74 14.94 3.78
N LEU A 219 -23.14 14.90 5.05
CA LEU A 219 -24.33 14.17 5.50
C LEU A 219 -25.41 15.19 5.91
N PRO A 220 -26.70 14.96 5.61
CA PRO A 220 -27.79 15.79 6.14
C PRO A 220 -27.79 15.82 7.67
N GLU A 221 -28.03 16.97 8.32
CA GLU A 221 -27.94 17.10 9.79
C GLU A 221 -28.79 16.06 10.56
N ASP A 222 -29.93 15.67 10.01
CA ASP A 222 -30.88 14.75 10.63
C ASP A 222 -30.69 13.28 10.22
N TRP A 223 -29.66 12.93 9.43
CA TRP A 223 -29.51 11.59 8.84
C TRP A 223 -29.58 10.44 9.86
N LYS A 224 -29.05 10.66 11.08
CA LYS A 224 -29.11 9.67 12.19
C LYS A 224 -30.54 9.42 12.70
N LYS A 225 -31.45 10.37 12.54
CA LYS A 225 -32.86 10.28 12.97
C LYS A 225 -33.76 9.66 11.90
N GLN A 226 -33.26 9.52 10.67
CA GLN A 226 -34.00 8.93 9.57
C GLN A 226 -34.16 7.41 9.77
N SER A 227 -35.15 6.82 9.09
CA SER A 227 -35.33 5.36 9.10
C SER A 227 -34.11 4.64 8.50
N ILE A 228 -33.89 3.39 8.89
CA ILE A 228 -32.84 2.53 8.30
C ILE A 228 -32.94 2.50 6.78
N GLU A 229 -34.15 2.42 6.21
CA GLU A 229 -34.36 2.44 4.76
C GLU A 229 -33.83 3.72 4.12
N ASN A 230 -34.05 4.89 4.75
CA ASN A 230 -33.55 6.16 4.24
C ASN A 230 -32.03 6.29 4.40
N GLN A 231 -31.46 5.74 5.49
CA GLN A 231 -30.01 5.66 5.67
C GLN A 231 -29.36 4.75 4.63
N GLU A 232 -29.99 3.63 4.27
CA GLU A 232 -29.51 2.76 3.19
C GLU A 232 -29.59 3.44 1.82
N LYS A 233 -30.65 4.23 1.56
CA LYS A 233 -30.73 5.09 0.36
C LYS A 233 -29.60 6.13 0.34
N LEU A 234 -29.33 6.79 1.46
CA LEU A 234 -28.22 7.73 1.60
C LEU A 234 -26.86 7.05 1.35
N LEU A 235 -26.63 5.88 1.94
CA LEU A 235 -25.43 5.09 1.68
C LEU A 235 -25.29 4.76 0.19
N ASN A 236 -26.38 4.37 -0.47
CA ASN A 236 -26.39 4.08 -1.89
C ASN A 236 -26.00 5.31 -2.73
N THR A 237 -26.48 6.51 -2.38
CA THR A 237 -26.07 7.76 -3.02
C THR A 237 -24.57 7.99 -2.84
N LEU A 238 -24.06 7.93 -1.61
CA LEU A 238 -22.62 8.12 -1.34
C LEU A 238 -21.73 7.14 -2.12
N ARG A 239 -22.17 5.88 -2.24
CA ARG A 239 -21.44 4.83 -2.98
C ARG A 239 -21.51 4.95 -4.50
N ASN A 240 -22.46 5.72 -5.01
CA ASN A 240 -22.56 6.06 -6.44
C ASN A 240 -21.71 7.28 -6.82
N THR A 241 -21.08 7.95 -5.83
CA THR A 241 -20.28 9.16 -6.06
C THR A 241 -18.82 8.93 -5.69
N ARG A 242 -17.92 9.06 -6.66
CA ARG A 242 -16.46 9.13 -6.46
C ARG A 242 -16.05 10.58 -6.25
N VAL A 243 -15.37 10.85 -5.14
CA VAL A 243 -14.84 12.18 -4.84
C VAL A 243 -13.33 12.18 -5.07
N MET A 244 -12.88 12.98 -6.04
CA MET A 244 -11.46 13.20 -6.33
C MET A 244 -10.98 14.47 -5.64
N GLY A 245 -9.80 14.41 -5.01
CA GLY A 245 -9.22 15.58 -4.35
C GLY A 245 -8.61 16.56 -5.36
N GLY A 246 -8.92 17.85 -5.23
CA GLY A 246 -8.35 18.90 -6.09
C GLY A 246 -6.85 19.15 -5.85
N CYS A 247 -6.37 18.91 -4.62
CA CYS A 247 -4.97 19.07 -4.25
C CYS A 247 -4.59 18.21 -3.04
N SER A 248 -3.35 18.35 -2.57
CA SER A 248 -2.83 17.65 -1.39
C SER A 248 -3.48 18.11 -0.07
N ALA A 249 -4.08 19.29 0.00
CA ALA A 249 -4.77 19.74 1.22
C ALA A 249 -6.28 19.42 1.22
N ASP A 250 -6.80 18.83 0.13
CA ASP A 250 -8.24 18.60 -0.01
C ASP A 250 -8.71 17.35 0.73
N ASP A 251 -9.31 17.49 1.90
CA ASP A 251 -9.79 16.31 2.65
C ASP A 251 -11.16 15.78 2.19
N SER A 252 -11.75 16.32 1.12
CA SER A 252 -13.08 15.91 0.64
C SER A 252 -13.20 14.40 0.33
N PRO A 253 -12.23 13.73 -0.32
CA PRO A 253 -12.27 12.27 -0.50
C PRO A 253 -12.26 11.49 0.82
N ARG A 254 -11.53 12.02 1.82
CA ARG A 254 -11.39 11.40 3.14
C ARG A 254 -12.65 11.58 3.97
N ARG A 255 -13.21 12.80 4.02
CA ARG A 255 -14.51 13.10 4.61
C ARG A 255 -15.63 12.25 3.98
N HIS A 256 -15.60 12.09 2.66
CA HIS A 256 -16.54 11.22 1.96
C HIS A 256 -16.44 9.76 2.41
N ALA A 257 -15.23 9.22 2.55
CA ALA A 257 -15.03 7.87 3.06
C ALA A 257 -15.44 7.71 4.53
N VAL A 258 -15.18 8.71 5.39
CA VAL A 258 -15.70 8.70 6.77
C VAL A 258 -17.22 8.70 6.79
N ASN A 259 -17.88 9.50 5.95
CA ASN A 259 -19.34 9.50 5.83
C ASN A 259 -19.87 8.14 5.37
N ILE A 260 -19.24 7.51 4.37
CA ILE A 260 -19.58 6.13 3.96
C ILE A 260 -19.42 5.16 5.13
N ALA A 261 -18.31 5.24 5.88
CA ALA A 261 -18.06 4.38 7.03
C ALA A 261 -19.14 4.58 8.12
N MET A 262 -19.49 5.83 8.45
CA MET A 262 -20.51 6.14 9.44
C MET A 262 -21.88 5.58 9.06
N VAL A 263 -22.35 5.84 7.83
CA VAL A 263 -23.68 5.38 7.39
C VAL A 263 -23.71 3.86 7.22
N SER A 264 -22.62 3.24 6.74
CA SER A 264 -22.52 1.78 6.63
C SER A 264 -22.53 1.08 7.99
N ALA A 265 -21.86 1.65 9.00
CA ALA A 265 -21.93 1.13 10.36
C ALA A 265 -23.34 1.23 10.95
N GLU A 266 -24.04 2.36 10.76
CA GLU A 266 -25.43 2.52 11.23
C GLU A 266 -26.43 1.58 10.53
N THR A 267 -26.14 1.19 9.28
CA THR A 267 -26.96 0.29 8.45
C THR A 267 -26.45 -1.16 8.44
N TYR A 268 -25.55 -1.52 9.36
CA TYR A 268 -25.00 -2.88 9.53
C TYR A 268 -24.30 -3.47 8.28
N LYS A 269 -23.69 -2.63 7.43
CA LYS A 269 -22.92 -3.03 6.24
C LYS A 269 -21.42 -3.05 6.53
N TRP A 270 -20.97 -4.04 7.27
CA TRP A 270 -19.59 -4.18 7.73
C TRP A 270 -18.55 -4.12 6.62
N GLU A 271 -18.79 -4.83 5.52
CA GLU A 271 -17.91 -4.93 4.37
C GLU A 271 -17.64 -3.57 3.71
N ILE A 272 -18.62 -2.67 3.76
CA ILE A 272 -18.51 -1.30 3.26
C ILE A 272 -17.79 -0.43 4.30
N PHE A 273 -18.14 -0.58 5.58
CA PHE A 273 -17.51 0.14 6.69
C PHE A 273 -16.01 -0.08 6.70
N LEU A 274 -15.57 -1.35 6.72
CA LEU A 274 -14.15 -1.67 6.88
C LEU A 274 -13.34 -1.17 5.69
N LYS A 275 -13.81 -1.34 4.44
CA LYS A 275 -13.11 -0.82 3.26
C LYS A 275 -13.00 0.71 3.28
N ALA A 276 -14.08 1.40 3.64
CA ALA A 276 -14.07 2.85 3.74
C ALA A 276 -13.11 3.34 4.83
N HIS A 277 -13.09 2.66 5.98
CA HIS A 277 -12.17 2.95 7.08
C HIS A 277 -10.70 2.64 6.72
N LEU A 278 -10.43 1.49 6.09
CA LEU A 278 -9.10 1.14 5.59
C LEU A 278 -8.60 2.17 4.57
N ASP A 279 -9.46 2.69 3.70
CA ASP A 279 -9.07 3.78 2.79
C ASP A 279 -8.67 5.06 3.52
N VAL A 280 -9.37 5.40 4.61
CA VAL A 280 -8.99 6.53 5.49
C VAL A 280 -7.62 6.27 6.14
N MET A 281 -7.42 5.08 6.73
CA MET A 281 -6.16 4.69 7.36
C MET A 281 -5.00 4.71 6.37
N ASN A 282 -5.21 4.09 5.22
CA ASN A 282 -4.24 3.86 4.17
C ASN A 282 -4.09 5.05 3.20
N ASP A 283 -4.90 6.10 3.39
CA ASP A 283 -4.96 7.27 2.52
C ASP A 283 -5.08 6.88 1.02
N SER A 284 -6.01 5.97 0.75
CA SER A 284 -6.23 5.38 -0.57
C SER A 284 -7.24 6.18 -1.38
N PHE A 285 -6.82 7.38 -1.79
CA PHE A 285 -7.67 8.34 -2.51
C PHE A 285 -7.00 8.90 -3.76
N GLU A 286 -7.83 9.16 -4.77
CA GLU A 286 -7.42 9.82 -6.00
C GLU A 286 -7.37 11.34 -5.81
N ARG A 287 -6.32 11.96 -6.34
CA ARG A 287 -6.05 13.39 -6.22
C ARG A 287 -5.38 13.89 -7.50
N PHE A 288 -5.75 15.08 -7.97
CA PHE A 288 -5.11 15.71 -9.12
C PHE A 288 -3.63 16.03 -8.87
N SER A 289 -3.30 16.43 -7.65
CA SER A 289 -1.94 16.67 -7.21
C SER A 289 -1.84 16.28 -5.74
N ASP A 290 -0.90 15.40 -5.40
CA ASP A 290 -0.68 14.98 -4.02
C ASP A 290 0.80 15.06 -3.65
N ALA A 291 1.08 15.96 -2.71
CA ALA A 291 2.42 16.26 -2.24
C ALA A 291 2.64 15.65 -0.86
N SER A 292 3.84 15.11 -0.67
CA SER A 292 4.19 14.34 0.53
C SER A 292 4.06 15.09 1.87
N TYR A 293 4.14 16.43 1.86
CA TYR A 293 4.04 17.26 3.08
C TYR A 293 2.66 17.19 3.75
N ALA A 294 1.59 17.03 2.97
CA ALA A 294 0.23 17.02 3.53
C ALA A 294 -0.09 15.72 4.26
N TRP A 295 0.68 14.66 4.00
CA TRP A 295 0.38 13.34 4.55
C TRP A 295 0.55 13.31 6.06
N GLY A 296 1.47 14.09 6.63
CA GLY A 296 1.71 14.14 8.08
C GLY A 296 0.47 14.52 8.89
N GLN A 297 -0.40 15.38 8.33
CA GLN A 297 -1.62 15.83 9.00
C GLN A 297 -2.76 14.79 8.96
N ARG A 298 -2.76 13.91 7.95
CA ARG A 298 -3.77 12.86 7.76
C ARG A 298 -3.50 11.69 8.70
N LYS A 299 -4.26 11.57 9.79
CA LYS A 299 -4.09 10.50 10.80
C LYS A 299 -4.51 9.14 10.25
N THR A 300 -4.18 8.06 10.97
CA THR A 300 -4.45 6.70 10.50
C THR A 300 -5.71 6.09 11.09
N TYR A 301 -6.14 6.54 12.27
CA TYR A 301 -7.36 6.04 12.91
C TYR A 301 -7.33 4.51 13.12
N ILE A 302 -6.14 3.95 13.38
CA ILE A 302 -5.99 2.52 13.69
C ILE A 302 -6.69 2.14 15.01
N LYS A 303 -6.84 3.09 15.93
CA LYS A 303 -7.44 2.87 17.26
C LYS A 303 -8.89 2.42 17.16
N GLU A 304 -9.62 2.93 16.18
CA GLU A 304 -10.99 2.52 15.86
C GLU A 304 -11.06 1.02 15.59
N LEU A 305 -10.07 0.46 14.89
CA LEU A 305 -9.95 -0.98 14.66
C LEU A 305 -9.54 -1.76 15.91
N GLU A 306 -8.67 -1.19 16.75
CA GLU A 306 -8.22 -1.80 18.01
C GLU A 306 -9.29 -1.83 19.12
N GLU A 307 -10.30 -0.97 19.00
CA GLU A 307 -11.48 -0.98 19.86
C GLU A 307 -12.54 -1.96 19.36
N LEU A 308 -12.37 -2.52 18.17
CA LEU A 308 -13.14 -3.65 17.68
C LEU A 308 -12.41 -4.94 18.08
N ASN A 309 -13.16 -5.99 18.37
CA ASN A 309 -12.62 -7.28 18.79
C ASN A 309 -12.00 -8.05 17.60
N ILE A 310 -11.16 -7.41 16.78
CA ILE A 310 -10.47 -8.01 15.63
C ILE A 310 -8.97 -8.14 15.92
N ASN A 311 -8.31 -9.09 15.26
CA ASN A 311 -6.86 -9.15 15.24
C ASN A 311 -6.33 -8.13 14.22
N VAL A 312 -6.08 -6.90 14.70
CA VAL A 312 -5.57 -5.81 13.86
C VAL A 312 -4.23 -6.17 13.24
N LEU A 313 -3.34 -6.87 13.96
CA LEU A 313 -2.03 -7.22 13.41
C LEU A 313 -2.15 -8.18 12.22
N ASP A 314 -2.95 -9.24 12.34
CA ASP A 314 -3.17 -10.19 11.24
C ASP A 314 -3.83 -9.50 10.03
N LEU A 315 -4.81 -8.61 10.26
CA LEU A 315 -5.42 -7.80 9.21
C LEU A 315 -4.37 -6.95 8.49
N ILE A 316 -3.55 -6.22 9.24
CA ILE A 316 -2.57 -5.29 8.67
C ILE A 316 -1.45 -6.04 7.92
N ILE A 317 -0.99 -7.18 8.44
CA ILE A 317 0.02 -7.99 7.75
C ILE A 317 -0.58 -8.65 6.50
N GLY A 318 -1.79 -9.20 6.57
CA GLY A 318 -2.40 -9.86 5.43
C GLY A 318 -2.67 -8.91 4.26
N ILE A 319 -3.05 -7.64 4.51
CA ILE A 319 -3.15 -6.62 3.45
C ILE A 319 -1.78 -6.09 2.97
N SER A 320 -0.68 -6.43 3.63
CA SER A 320 0.66 -5.94 3.29
C SER A 320 1.47 -6.93 2.45
N LEU A 321 1.18 -8.23 2.58
CA LEU A 321 1.86 -9.30 1.85
C LEU A 321 1.55 -9.23 0.35
N GLN A 322 2.59 -9.39 -0.46
CA GLN A 322 2.56 -9.28 -1.91
C GLN A 322 2.49 -10.69 -2.52
N ILE A 323 1.45 -10.95 -3.31
CA ILE A 323 1.06 -12.27 -3.79
C ILE A 323 0.61 -12.22 -5.25
N ASN A 324 0.85 -13.31 -6.01
CA ASN A 324 0.48 -13.37 -7.43
C ASN A 324 -0.88 -14.04 -7.69
N ASN A 325 -1.53 -14.59 -6.66
CA ASN A 325 -2.84 -15.22 -6.73
C ASN A 325 -3.83 -14.65 -5.69
N PRO A 326 -3.99 -13.31 -5.61
CA PRO A 326 -4.91 -12.70 -4.64
C PRO A 326 -6.37 -13.11 -4.90
N SER A 327 -7.19 -13.03 -3.85
CA SER A 327 -8.64 -13.02 -4.02
C SER A 327 -9.06 -11.82 -4.87
N GLU A 328 -10.18 -11.95 -5.60
CA GLU A 328 -10.74 -10.83 -6.37
C GLU A 328 -10.97 -9.64 -5.44
N ASN A 329 -10.47 -8.45 -5.79
CA ASN A 329 -10.50 -7.24 -4.96
C ASN A 329 -9.86 -7.37 -3.56
N HIS A 330 -8.83 -8.21 -3.40
CA HIS A 330 -7.95 -8.19 -2.23
C HIS A 330 -7.47 -6.74 -1.96
N TYR A 331 -7.52 -6.33 -0.69
CA TYR A 331 -7.13 -4.98 -0.31
C TYR A 331 -5.62 -4.93 -0.07
N PHE A 332 -4.88 -4.27 -0.95
CA PHE A 332 -3.44 -4.04 -0.74
C PHE A 332 -3.18 -2.71 -0.01
N GLY A 333 -2.56 -2.80 1.17
CA GLY A 333 -2.08 -1.68 1.97
C GLY A 333 -0.90 -0.95 1.30
N LYS A 334 -0.86 0.38 1.43
CA LYS A 334 0.29 1.19 1.01
C LYS A 334 1.33 1.11 2.12
N ILE A 335 2.44 0.41 1.86
CA ILE A 335 3.54 0.14 2.81
C ILE A 335 3.92 1.34 3.68
N ARG A 336 4.05 2.53 3.09
CA ARG A 336 4.38 3.77 3.83
C ARG A 336 3.31 4.17 4.84
N ARG A 337 2.03 4.01 4.51
CA ARG A 337 0.90 4.31 5.41
C ARG A 337 0.71 3.22 6.45
N ILE A 338 0.93 1.96 6.10
CA ILE A 338 0.93 0.85 7.05
C ILE A 338 1.96 1.06 8.16
N GLY A 339 3.21 1.38 7.81
CA GLY A 339 4.24 1.65 8.82
C GLY A 339 3.87 2.79 9.77
N ARG A 340 3.20 3.84 9.26
CA ARG A 340 2.66 4.89 10.12
C ARG A 340 1.53 4.40 11.02
N ALA A 341 0.54 3.68 10.47
CA ALA A 341 -0.59 3.18 11.25
C ALA A 341 -0.12 2.30 12.41
N LEU A 342 0.81 1.40 12.11
CA LEU A 342 1.45 0.55 13.12
C LEU A 342 2.23 1.36 14.17
N SER A 343 2.79 2.53 13.85
CA SER A 343 3.47 3.36 14.88
C SER A 343 2.50 4.01 15.89
N GLU A 344 1.22 4.13 15.52
CA GLU A 344 0.15 4.75 16.31
C GLU A 344 -0.63 3.72 17.19
N THR A 345 -0.30 2.42 17.06
CA THR A 345 -0.93 1.30 17.80
C THR A 345 -0.66 1.32 19.31
N LYS A 346 -1.55 0.70 20.09
CA LYS A 346 -1.29 0.36 21.51
C LYS A 346 -0.44 -0.91 21.69
N ASN A 347 -0.36 -1.78 20.68
CA ASN A 347 0.30 -3.10 20.74
C ASN A 347 1.73 -3.09 20.17
N LYS A 348 2.54 -2.08 20.52
CA LYS A 348 3.83 -1.82 19.86
C LYS A 348 4.81 -2.98 19.92
N GLU A 349 4.93 -3.64 21.08
CA GLU A 349 5.89 -4.73 21.28
C GLU A 349 5.60 -5.94 20.38
N GLU A 350 4.32 -6.30 20.24
CA GLU A 350 3.86 -7.40 19.39
C GLU A 350 4.12 -7.07 17.91
N VAL A 351 3.74 -5.87 17.48
CA VAL A 351 3.98 -5.37 16.12
C VAL A 351 5.47 -5.41 15.77
N GLU A 352 6.31 -4.88 16.64
CA GLU A 352 7.77 -4.89 16.42
C GLU A 352 8.29 -6.32 16.34
N SER A 353 7.92 -7.18 17.30
CA SER A 353 8.32 -8.58 17.31
C SER A 353 7.98 -9.28 15.99
N GLN A 354 6.73 -9.13 15.53
CA GLN A 354 6.24 -9.74 14.30
C GLN A 354 7.00 -9.22 13.07
N LEU A 355 7.09 -7.89 12.90
CA LEU A 355 7.74 -7.30 11.73
C LEU A 355 9.22 -7.68 11.61
N PHE A 356 9.97 -7.67 12.72
CA PHE A 356 11.37 -8.08 12.71
C PHE A 356 11.54 -9.58 12.46
N THR A 357 10.66 -10.42 13.03
CA THR A 357 10.65 -11.86 12.76
C THR A 357 10.45 -12.13 11.27
N MET A 358 9.51 -11.43 10.63
CA MET A 358 9.25 -11.60 9.20
C MET A 358 10.42 -11.16 8.31
N ILE A 359 11.22 -10.16 8.71
CA ILE A 359 12.45 -9.78 7.96
C ILE A 359 13.48 -10.92 8.03
N GLU A 360 13.57 -11.57 9.19
CA GLU A 360 14.55 -12.60 9.52
C GLU A 360 14.14 -14.01 9.05
N ASP A 361 12.85 -14.23 8.78
CA ASP A 361 12.31 -15.52 8.38
C ASP A 361 12.85 -15.96 7.00
N GLY A 362 13.57 -17.08 6.97
CA GLY A 362 14.14 -17.66 5.74
C GLY A 362 13.12 -18.42 4.89
N GLU A 363 11.98 -18.80 5.45
CA GLU A 363 10.89 -19.50 4.75
C GLU A 363 9.96 -18.50 4.04
N LEU A 364 9.90 -17.26 4.50
CA LEU A 364 9.22 -16.18 3.78
C LEU A 364 10.05 -15.79 2.55
N ASP A 365 9.36 -15.56 1.44
CA ASP A 365 10.01 -15.19 0.21
C ASP A 365 10.72 -13.82 0.32
N LEU A 366 11.77 -13.64 -0.49
CA LEU A 366 12.68 -12.50 -0.31
C LEU A 366 11.99 -11.16 -0.50
N TYR A 367 11.08 -11.05 -1.48
CA TYR A 367 10.39 -9.80 -1.74
C TYR A 367 9.49 -9.39 -0.57
N ASN A 368 8.73 -10.32 0.02
CA ASN A 368 7.91 -10.00 1.19
C ASN A 368 8.75 -9.63 2.42
N ARG A 369 9.93 -10.24 2.62
CA ARG A 369 10.88 -9.81 3.65
C ARG A 369 11.35 -8.36 3.44
N VAL A 370 11.59 -7.97 2.18
CA VAL A 370 11.93 -6.58 1.83
C VAL A 370 10.74 -5.63 2.06
N MET A 371 9.50 -6.08 1.80
CA MET A 371 8.31 -5.28 2.14
C MET A 371 8.24 -5.02 3.65
N MET A 372 8.48 -6.03 4.48
CA MET A 372 8.52 -5.85 5.93
C MET A 372 9.63 -4.91 6.38
N TYR A 373 10.80 -4.96 5.73
CA TYR A 373 11.86 -3.97 5.94
C TYR A 373 11.34 -2.54 5.69
N TYR A 374 10.65 -2.29 4.57
CA TYR A 374 10.12 -0.96 4.29
C TYR A 374 9.02 -0.54 5.28
N ILE A 375 8.16 -1.47 5.73
CA ILE A 375 7.19 -1.17 6.80
C ILE A 375 7.93 -0.74 8.06
N VAL A 376 8.97 -1.46 8.49
CA VAL A 376 9.76 -1.12 9.67
C VAL A 376 10.46 0.24 9.51
N VAL A 377 11.02 0.56 8.33
CA VAL A 377 11.62 1.89 8.08
C VAL A 377 10.58 3.00 8.28
N ASN A 378 9.37 2.82 7.76
CA ASN A 378 8.29 3.78 7.93
C ASN A 378 7.79 3.83 9.39
N TYR A 379 7.70 2.69 10.08
CA TYR A 379 7.37 2.62 11.51
C TYR A 379 8.38 3.40 12.36
N ILE A 380 9.68 3.19 12.13
CA ILE A 380 10.76 3.90 12.82
C ILE A 380 10.69 5.41 12.54
N HIS A 381 10.47 5.80 11.29
CA HIS A 381 10.39 7.20 10.90
C HIS A 381 9.31 7.97 11.69
N ASN A 382 8.16 7.32 11.92
CA ASN A 382 7.00 7.92 12.60
C ASN A 382 7.05 7.84 14.13
N GLN A 383 8.09 7.24 14.73
CA GLN A 383 8.26 7.33 16.19
C GLN A 383 8.51 8.78 16.63
N THR A 384 8.04 9.14 17.82
CA THR A 384 8.28 10.48 18.39
C THR A 384 9.61 10.55 19.13
N GLU A 385 9.96 9.50 19.86
CA GLU A 385 11.14 9.47 20.72
C GLU A 385 12.41 9.07 19.97
N GLU A 386 13.44 9.91 20.03
CA GLU A 386 14.72 9.67 19.36
C GLU A 386 15.45 8.46 19.93
N ALA A 387 15.34 8.21 21.24
CA ALA A 387 15.90 7.01 21.88
C ALA A 387 15.30 5.73 21.28
N GLU A 388 14.01 5.74 20.98
CA GLU A 388 13.27 4.61 20.42
C GLU A 388 13.67 4.37 18.96
N LYS A 389 13.77 5.44 18.16
CA LYS A 389 14.33 5.37 16.80
C LYS A 389 15.71 4.72 16.80
N ASN A 390 16.57 5.12 17.73
CA ASN A 390 17.92 4.58 17.82
C ASN A 390 17.94 3.10 18.24
N ARG A 391 17.06 2.69 19.16
CA ARG A 391 16.89 1.28 19.55
C ARG A 391 16.47 0.43 18.34
N LEU A 392 15.43 0.85 17.64
CA LEU A 392 14.87 0.12 16.50
C LEU A 392 15.83 0.09 15.29
N ASN A 393 16.51 1.20 14.99
CA ASN A 393 17.51 1.22 13.93
C ASN A 393 18.69 0.26 14.21
N LYS A 394 19.10 0.13 15.48
CA LYS A 394 20.12 -0.88 15.87
C LYS A 394 19.61 -2.30 15.67
N ARG A 395 18.34 -2.57 15.97
CA ARG A 395 17.70 -3.88 15.73
C ARG A 395 17.60 -4.16 14.22
N LEU A 396 17.09 -3.21 13.44
CA LEU A 396 16.98 -3.32 11.99
C LEU A 396 18.32 -3.62 11.31
N LYS A 397 19.40 -2.94 11.71
CA LYS A 397 20.76 -3.23 11.23
C LYS A 397 21.23 -4.66 11.52
N LYS A 398 20.71 -5.32 12.55
CA LYS A 398 20.99 -6.74 12.83
C LYS A 398 20.14 -7.64 11.95
N SER A 399 18.83 -7.37 11.88
CA SER A 399 17.86 -8.17 11.12
C SER A 399 18.18 -8.25 9.63
N ILE A 400 18.61 -7.13 9.02
CA ILE A 400 18.93 -7.12 7.58
C ILE A 400 20.21 -7.89 7.23
N LYS A 401 21.04 -8.30 8.21
CA LYS A 401 22.24 -9.11 7.91
C LYS A 401 21.90 -10.49 7.32
N GLY A 402 20.68 -10.97 7.54
CA GLY A 402 20.16 -12.19 6.95
C GLY A 402 19.58 -12.02 5.54
N LEU A 403 19.59 -10.80 4.99
CA LEU A 403 19.22 -10.56 3.59
C LEU A 403 20.45 -10.71 2.67
N PRO A 404 20.26 -11.08 1.39
CA PRO A 404 21.34 -11.14 0.41
C PRO A 404 22.04 -9.78 0.27
N LYS A 405 23.38 -9.79 0.19
CA LYS A 405 24.19 -8.56 0.13
C LYS A 405 23.91 -7.72 -1.12
N GLU A 406 23.39 -8.35 -2.15
CA GLU A 406 23.12 -7.74 -3.45
C GLU A 406 21.89 -6.83 -3.44
N ILE A 407 21.00 -7.00 -2.45
CA ILE A 407 19.80 -6.16 -2.29
C ILE A 407 19.92 -5.12 -1.17
N ILE A 408 20.94 -5.26 -0.31
CA ILE A 408 21.34 -4.29 0.71
C ILE A 408 22.28 -3.30 0.03
#